data_AF-A0A5E4EBR3-F1
#
_entry.id   AF-A0A5E4EBR3-F1
#
_cell.length_a   1.000
_cell.length_b   1.000
_cell.length_c   1.000
_cell.angle_alpha   90.00
_cell.angle_beta   90.00
_cell.angle_gamma   90.00
#
_symmetry.space_group_name_H-M   'P 1'
#
loop_
_entity.id
_entity.type
_entity.pdbx_description
1 polymer ?
#
loop_
_entity_poly.entity_id
_entity_poly.type
_entity_poly.pdbx_seq_one_letter_code
_entity_poly.pdbx_strand_id
1 'polypeptide(L)'
;MSAESASAIQRNQVDLLDFIDWSGVECLNQSTSHSVANALKQGYREDDGLNLESDADEQLLLYIPFLQVIKLHSIVIKGPEEEGPKTVKLFSNKEHMGNVNDFPGSDTLDLSPENLKGKPVVLKYVKFQNVRSLTIFIEDNQSGSELTKVQKIVLCGTTVETTDMKGLKKIEDGH
;
A
#
# COMPACT_ATOMS: atom_id res chain seq x y z
N MET A 1 -10.36 -20.13 16.64
CA MET A 1 -11.27 -19.34 15.78
C MET A 1 -10.39 -18.33 15.09
N SER A 2 -9.96 -18.64 13.87
CA SER A 2 -8.90 -17.87 13.17
C SER A 2 -9.56 -16.98 12.12
N ALA A 3 -9.19 -15.71 12.12
CA ALA A 3 -9.70 -14.70 11.21
C ALA A 3 -9.19 -14.95 9.78
N GLU A 4 -10.06 -15.44 8.90
CA GLU A 4 -9.86 -15.40 7.46
C GLU A 4 -10.52 -14.14 6.90
N SER A 5 -9.79 -13.05 6.85
CA SER A 5 -10.10 -11.93 5.96
C SER A 5 -9.29 -12.10 4.68
N ALA A 6 -9.74 -13.01 3.82
CA ALA A 6 -9.17 -13.24 2.50
C ALA A 6 -9.58 -12.09 1.57
N SER A 7 -8.69 -11.11 1.40
CA SER A 7 -8.72 -10.24 0.22
C SER A 7 -8.59 -11.14 -1.01
N ALA A 8 -9.60 -11.17 -1.88
CA ALA A 8 -9.62 -12.01 -3.08
C ALA A 8 -8.55 -11.54 -4.08
N ILE A 9 -7.32 -12.02 -3.92
CA ILE A 9 -6.23 -11.79 -4.84
C ILE A 9 -6.49 -12.64 -6.09
N GLN A 10 -6.52 -12.00 -7.28
CA GLN A 10 -6.68 -12.71 -8.56
C GLN A 10 -5.61 -13.81 -8.70
N ARG A 11 -5.96 -14.97 -9.27
CA ARG A 11 -5.24 -16.28 -9.24
C ARG A 11 -3.72 -16.29 -9.52
N ASN A 12 -3.11 -15.19 -9.93
CA ASN A 12 -1.68 -15.08 -10.22
C ASN A 12 -0.95 -13.95 -9.47
N GLN A 13 -1.62 -13.20 -8.60
CA GLN A 13 -0.98 -12.13 -7.83
C GLN A 13 -0.67 -12.59 -6.42
N VAL A 14 0.39 -12.03 -5.86
CA VAL A 14 0.82 -12.27 -4.48
C VAL A 14 0.95 -10.93 -3.76
N ASP A 15 0.91 -10.98 -2.43
CA ASP A 15 1.30 -9.83 -1.61
C ASP A 15 2.80 -9.59 -1.76
N LEU A 16 3.16 -8.36 -2.10
CA LEU A 16 4.55 -7.98 -2.37
C LEU A 16 5.34 -7.65 -1.11
N LEU A 17 4.71 -7.75 0.07
CA LEU A 17 5.31 -7.46 1.38
C LEU A 17 6.67 -8.13 1.59
N ASP A 18 6.82 -9.40 1.19
CA ASP A 18 8.07 -10.16 1.37
C ASP A 18 9.22 -9.62 0.51
N PHE A 19 8.90 -8.86 -0.55
CA PHE A 19 9.86 -8.25 -1.46
C PHE A 19 10.18 -6.79 -1.13
N ILE A 20 9.61 -6.23 -0.05
CA ILE A 20 9.88 -4.85 0.37
C ILE A 20 11.25 -4.78 1.06
N ASP A 21 12.08 -3.81 0.65
CA ASP A 21 13.33 -3.52 1.33
C ASP A 21 13.09 -2.61 2.54
N TRP A 22 12.82 -3.21 3.70
CA TRP A 22 12.52 -2.50 4.94
C TRP A 22 13.63 -1.56 5.41
N SER A 23 14.88 -1.78 4.98
CA SER A 23 16.02 -0.91 5.33
C SER A 23 15.94 0.46 4.67
N GLY A 24 15.29 0.55 3.50
CA GLY A 24 15.11 1.79 2.76
C GLY A 24 13.68 2.33 2.79
N VAL A 25 12.76 1.73 3.57
CA VAL A 25 11.40 2.27 3.71
C VAL A 25 11.46 3.59 4.48
N GLU A 26 10.94 4.65 3.87
CA GLU A 26 10.86 5.97 4.48
C GLU A 26 9.42 6.47 4.46
N CYS A 27 9.03 7.24 5.47
CA CYS A 27 7.73 7.91 5.48
C CYS A 27 7.90 9.32 6.04
N LEU A 28 7.54 10.32 5.24
CA LEU A 28 7.51 11.73 5.63
C LEU A 28 6.09 12.10 6.11
N ASN A 29 6.04 13.11 6.98
CA ASN A 29 4.82 13.62 7.62
C ASN A 29 4.06 12.59 8.48
N GLN A 30 4.67 11.45 8.82
CA GLN A 30 4.09 10.49 9.78
C GLN A 30 4.27 10.96 11.22
N SER A 31 3.30 10.62 12.06
CA SER A 31 3.37 10.76 13.51
C SER A 31 4.45 9.84 14.09
N THR A 32 5.21 10.38 15.06
CA THR A 32 6.26 9.62 15.76
C THR A 32 5.71 8.43 16.56
N SER A 33 4.42 8.47 16.93
CA SER A 33 3.73 7.40 17.66
C SER A 33 3.08 6.37 16.74
N HIS A 34 2.76 6.76 15.51
CA HIS A 34 1.98 5.99 14.54
C HIS A 34 2.73 5.85 13.22
N SER A 35 3.73 4.97 13.21
CA SER A 35 4.63 4.81 12.06
C SER A 35 4.06 3.99 10.90
N VAL A 36 4.64 4.14 9.72
CA VAL A 36 4.30 3.39 8.49
C VAL A 36 4.37 1.86 8.67
N ALA A 37 5.20 1.38 9.61
CA ALA A 37 5.27 -0.04 9.93
C ALA A 37 3.93 -0.58 10.43
N ASN A 38 3.12 0.23 11.10
CA ASN A 38 1.80 -0.18 11.58
C ASN A 38 0.85 -0.52 10.42
N ALA A 39 0.89 0.28 9.34
CA ALA A 39 0.02 0.09 8.19
C ALA A 39 0.56 -0.91 7.17
N LEU A 40 1.88 -1.07 7.08
CA LEU A 40 2.52 -1.89 6.05
C LEU A 40 2.91 -3.28 6.54
N LYS A 41 3.38 -3.44 7.79
CA LYS A 41 3.96 -4.70 8.29
C LYS A 41 2.88 -5.74 8.57
N GLN A 42 3.12 -6.99 8.14
CA GLN A 42 2.23 -8.11 8.46
C GLN A 42 2.14 -8.33 9.98
N GLY A 43 0.96 -8.71 10.47
CA GLY A 43 0.64 -8.75 11.90
C GLY A 43 0.16 -7.41 12.45
N TYR A 44 0.89 -6.32 12.19
CA TYR A 44 0.54 -4.97 12.67
C TYR A 44 -0.66 -4.42 11.91
N ARG A 45 -0.64 -4.52 10.57
CA ARG A 45 -1.71 -4.06 9.69
C ARG A 45 -3.02 -4.87 9.79
N GLU A 46 -3.03 -5.92 10.60
CA GLU A 46 -4.21 -6.73 10.91
C GLU A 46 -4.85 -6.34 12.24
N ASP A 47 -4.16 -5.52 13.03
CA ASP A 47 -4.65 -4.96 14.27
C ASP A 47 -5.29 -3.59 14.01
N ASP A 48 -6.61 -3.49 14.16
CA ASP A 48 -7.35 -2.23 13.98
C ASP A 48 -6.95 -1.13 15.00
N GLY A 49 -6.23 -1.48 16.07
CA GLY A 49 -5.67 -0.52 17.03
C GLY A 49 -4.37 0.13 16.53
N LEU A 50 -3.71 -0.43 15.52
CA LEU A 50 -2.48 0.09 14.95
C LEU A 50 -2.77 0.77 13.61
N ASN A 51 -2.33 2.01 13.49
CA ASN A 51 -2.47 2.79 12.28
C ASN A 51 -1.23 3.66 12.06
N LEU A 52 -1.06 4.07 10.80
CA LEU A 52 -0.24 5.19 10.39
C LEU A 52 -1.11 6.44 10.47
N GLU A 53 -0.59 7.49 11.11
CA GLU A 53 -1.25 8.78 11.26
C GLU A 53 -0.30 9.86 10.78
N SER A 54 -0.83 10.95 10.23
CA SER A 54 -0.04 12.14 9.94
C SER A 54 0.21 13.00 11.17
N ASP A 55 1.31 13.75 11.18
CA ASP A 55 1.73 14.54 12.36
C ASP A 55 1.29 16.02 12.32
N ALA A 56 1.21 16.59 11.11
CA ALA A 56 1.06 18.03 10.92
C ALA A 56 -0.15 18.41 10.06
N ASP A 57 -0.38 17.66 9.00
CA ASP A 57 -1.42 17.92 8.00
C ASP A 57 -1.89 16.59 7.39
N GLU A 58 -2.91 16.64 6.53
CA GLU A 58 -3.52 15.47 5.92
C GLU A 58 -2.61 14.74 4.91
N GLN A 59 -1.44 15.29 4.58
CA GLN A 59 -0.54 14.74 3.57
C GLN A 59 0.45 13.75 4.17
N LEU A 60 0.60 12.61 3.50
CA LEU A 60 1.57 11.57 3.87
C LEU A 60 2.36 11.15 2.63
N LEU A 61 3.67 10.96 2.78
CA LEU A 61 4.53 10.49 1.70
C LEU A 61 5.28 9.24 2.15
N LEU A 62 4.92 8.09 1.60
CA LEU A 62 5.57 6.81 1.88
C LEU A 62 6.45 6.43 0.70
N TYR A 63 7.71 6.13 0.96
CA TYR A 63 8.65 5.57 0.01
C TYR A 63 8.92 4.11 0.36
N ILE A 64 8.63 3.21 -0.59
CA ILE A 64 8.72 1.77 -0.42
C ILE A 64 9.64 1.21 -1.52
N PRO A 65 10.93 0.99 -1.23
CA PRO A 65 11.82 0.27 -2.13
C PRO A 65 11.53 -1.24 -2.09
N PHE A 66 11.83 -1.92 -3.18
CA PHE A 66 11.72 -3.38 -3.30
C PHE A 66 13.09 -4.00 -3.52
N LEU A 67 13.31 -5.19 -2.95
CA LEU A 67 14.52 -6.00 -3.11
C LEU A 67 14.75 -6.45 -4.55
N GLN A 68 13.68 -6.51 -5.35
CA GLN A 68 13.72 -6.91 -6.75
C GLN A 68 12.66 -6.16 -7.57
N VAL A 69 12.77 -6.23 -8.89
CA VAL A 69 11.78 -5.63 -9.78
C VAL A 69 10.45 -6.39 -9.68
N ILE A 70 9.39 -5.67 -9.37
CA ILE A 70 8.03 -6.19 -9.31
C ILE A 70 7.14 -5.56 -10.39
N LYS A 71 6.00 -6.21 -10.64
CA LYS A 71 4.90 -5.72 -11.45
C LYS A 71 3.70 -5.48 -10.52
N LEU A 72 3.38 -4.22 -10.27
CA LEU A 72 2.26 -3.86 -9.41
C LEU A 72 0.96 -3.88 -10.22
N HIS A 73 -0.05 -4.57 -9.72
CA HIS A 73 -1.34 -4.68 -10.41
C HIS A 73 -2.47 -4.00 -9.64
N SER A 74 -2.54 -4.23 -8.33
CA SER A 74 -3.57 -3.60 -7.50
C SER A 74 -3.03 -3.25 -6.13
N ILE A 75 -3.65 -2.27 -5.49
CA ILE A 75 -3.37 -1.86 -4.13
C ILE A 75 -4.63 -1.97 -3.29
N VAL A 76 -4.49 -2.37 -2.04
CA VAL A 76 -5.56 -2.34 -1.05
C VAL A 76 -5.15 -1.36 0.03
N ILE A 77 -6.01 -0.37 0.30
CA ILE A 77 -5.81 0.60 1.36
C ILE A 77 -7.03 0.55 2.27
N LYS A 78 -6.81 0.31 3.56
CA LYS A 78 -7.84 0.35 4.60
C LYS A 78 -7.60 1.55 5.50
N GLY A 79 -8.67 2.24 5.86
CA GLY A 79 -8.64 3.38 6.78
C GLY A 79 -10.02 3.62 7.38
N PRO A 80 -10.12 4.52 8.38
CA PRO A 80 -11.40 4.97 8.90
C PRO A 80 -12.20 5.70 7.80
N GLU A 81 -13.52 5.71 7.91
CA GLU A 81 -14.40 6.26 6.85
C GLU A 81 -14.26 7.79 6.69
N GLU A 82 -13.86 8.50 7.75
CA GLU A 82 -13.73 9.97 7.75
C GLU A 82 -12.28 10.45 7.59
N GLU A 83 -11.36 9.86 8.34
CA GLU A 83 -9.93 10.25 8.35
C GLU A 83 -9.10 9.40 7.36
N GLY A 84 -9.73 8.49 6.62
CA GLY A 84 -9.04 7.64 5.66
C GLY A 84 -8.63 8.41 4.41
N PRO A 85 -7.58 7.96 3.69
CA PRO A 85 -7.12 8.63 2.48
C PRO A 85 -8.20 8.62 1.39
N LYS A 86 -8.28 9.71 0.63
CA LYS A 86 -9.19 9.84 -0.51
C LYS A 86 -8.40 9.92 -1.80
N THR A 87 -7.61 10.97 -1.99
CA THR A 87 -6.73 11.06 -3.16
C THR A 87 -5.35 10.47 -2.87
N VAL A 88 -5.00 9.40 -3.58
CA VAL A 88 -3.69 8.74 -3.47
C VAL A 88 -2.96 8.76 -4.82
N LYS A 89 -1.83 9.46 -4.88
CA LYS A 89 -0.93 9.50 -6.04
C LYS A 89 0.19 8.49 -5.89
N LEU A 90 0.41 7.71 -6.93
CA LEU A 90 1.44 6.69 -6.98
C LEU A 90 2.54 7.10 -7.96
N PHE A 91 3.79 6.92 -7.54
CA PHE A 91 4.97 7.16 -8.37
C PHE A 91 5.86 5.92 -8.36
N SER A 92 6.16 5.39 -9.53
CA SER A 92 7.05 4.23 -9.68
C SER A 92 8.46 4.66 -10.07
N ASN A 93 9.46 4.03 -9.46
CA ASN A 93 10.90 4.26 -9.71
C ASN A 93 11.35 5.70 -9.48
N LYS A 94 10.82 6.36 -8.45
CA LYS A 94 11.20 7.73 -8.11
C LYS A 94 11.57 7.82 -6.64
N GLU A 95 12.87 7.83 -6.41
CA GLU A 95 13.50 7.98 -5.11
C GLU A 95 13.55 9.47 -4.74
N HIS A 96 13.46 9.77 -3.44
CA HIS A 96 13.66 11.13 -2.91
C HIS A 96 12.86 12.24 -3.60
N MET A 97 11.56 12.02 -3.80
CA MET A 97 10.65 13.11 -4.22
C MET A 97 10.45 14.09 -3.06
N GLY A 98 11.36 15.05 -2.91
CA GLY A 98 11.11 16.21 -2.04
C GLY A 98 9.97 17.10 -2.56
N ASN A 99 9.61 16.99 -3.84
CA ASN A 99 8.53 17.77 -4.45
C ASN A 99 7.72 16.90 -5.44
N VAL A 100 6.65 16.28 -4.94
CA VAL A 100 5.75 15.42 -5.73
C VAL A 100 4.99 16.18 -6.83
N ASN A 101 4.87 17.50 -6.71
CA ASN A 101 4.15 18.35 -7.65
C ASN A 101 4.90 18.62 -8.97
N ASP A 102 6.20 18.36 -9.03
CA ASP A 102 7.01 18.62 -10.23
C ASP A 102 6.86 17.52 -11.30
N PHE A 103 6.37 16.36 -10.89
CA PHE A 103 6.27 15.19 -11.76
C PHE A 103 4.83 14.70 -11.90
N PRO A 104 4.40 14.31 -13.12
CA PRO A 104 3.13 13.64 -13.28
C PRO A 104 3.18 12.29 -12.56
N GLY A 105 2.20 12.05 -11.68
CA GLY A 105 2.00 10.75 -11.03
C GLY A 105 1.93 9.62 -12.05
N SER A 106 2.51 8.46 -11.71
CA SER A 106 2.33 7.25 -12.50
C SER A 106 0.84 6.92 -12.57
N ASP A 107 0.14 7.00 -11.44
CA ASP A 107 -1.30 6.87 -11.37
C ASP A 107 -1.87 7.67 -10.19
N THR A 108 -3.14 8.05 -10.29
CA THR A 108 -3.87 8.72 -9.20
C THR A 108 -5.12 7.92 -8.94
N LEU A 109 -5.35 7.59 -7.68
CA LEU A 109 -6.48 6.82 -7.19
C LEU A 109 -7.38 7.74 -6.37
N ASP A 110 -8.66 7.73 -6.70
CA ASP A 110 -9.71 8.30 -5.88
C ASP A 110 -10.34 7.13 -5.10
N LEU A 111 -10.05 7.05 -3.81
CA LEU A 111 -10.56 6.02 -2.93
C LEU A 111 -11.94 6.45 -2.46
N SER A 112 -12.93 5.57 -2.63
CA SER A 112 -14.24 5.73 -2.01
C SER A 112 -14.27 5.08 -0.62
N PRO A 113 -15.28 5.38 0.22
CA PRO A 113 -15.50 4.72 1.50
C PRO A 113 -15.52 3.18 1.42
N GLU A 114 -15.98 2.63 0.30
CA GLU A 114 -15.94 1.18 0.03
C GLU A 114 -14.51 0.64 -0.18
N ASN A 115 -13.62 1.43 -0.76
CA ASN A 115 -12.21 1.06 -0.94
C ASN A 115 -11.51 0.97 0.41
N LEU A 116 -11.79 1.91 1.30
CA LEU A 116 -11.28 1.94 2.67
C LEU A 116 -11.70 0.75 3.53
N LYS A 117 -12.69 -0.05 3.09
CA LYS A 117 -13.08 -1.32 3.73
C LYS A 117 -12.19 -2.51 3.30
N GLY A 118 -11.14 -2.26 2.52
CA GLY A 118 -10.20 -3.28 2.04
C GLY A 118 -10.53 -3.82 0.65
N LYS A 119 -11.29 -3.07 -0.17
CA LYS A 119 -11.57 -3.44 -1.56
C LYS A 119 -10.37 -3.11 -2.44
N PRO A 120 -9.83 -4.08 -3.21
CA PRO A 120 -8.67 -3.86 -4.06
C PRO A 120 -8.96 -2.87 -5.18
N VAL A 121 -8.06 -1.91 -5.36
CA VAL A 121 -8.07 -0.93 -6.44
C VAL A 121 -7.09 -1.37 -7.52
N VAL A 122 -7.60 -1.61 -8.72
CA VAL A 122 -6.78 -2.02 -9.87
C VAL A 122 -6.08 -0.80 -10.44
N LEU A 123 -4.76 -0.87 -10.53
CA LEU A 123 -3.93 0.19 -11.07
C LEU A 123 -3.79 0.05 -12.59
N LYS A 124 -3.26 1.10 -13.23
CA LYS A 124 -2.80 1.01 -14.62
C LYS A 124 -1.56 0.14 -14.75
N TYR A 125 -1.72 -1.19 -14.74
CA TYR A 125 -0.66 -2.21 -14.82
C TYR A 125 0.43 -1.90 -15.86
N VAL A 126 0.06 -1.35 -17.02
CA VAL A 126 1.00 -0.93 -18.09
C VAL A 126 2.09 0.05 -17.62
N LYS A 127 1.81 0.88 -16.62
CA LYS A 127 2.77 1.83 -16.02
C LYS A 127 3.59 1.25 -14.88
N PHE A 128 3.21 0.07 -14.39
CA PHE A 128 3.82 -0.60 -13.24
C PHE A 128 4.38 -1.98 -13.62
N GLN A 129 4.90 -2.14 -14.84
CA GLN A 129 5.55 -3.39 -15.29
C GLN A 129 6.96 -3.61 -14.75
N ASN A 130 7.61 -2.56 -14.26
CA ASN A 130 8.99 -2.60 -13.81
C ASN A 130 9.12 -1.59 -12.67
N VAL A 131 8.79 -2.02 -11.45
CA VAL A 131 8.80 -1.18 -10.25
C VAL A 131 9.91 -1.68 -9.34
N ARG A 132 10.90 -0.84 -9.07
CA ARG A 132 11.97 -1.05 -8.08
C ARG A 132 11.70 -0.30 -6.79
N SER A 133 10.99 0.82 -6.88
CA SER A 133 10.50 1.56 -5.73
C SER A 133 9.13 2.15 -6.04
N LEU A 134 8.28 2.23 -5.02
CA LEU A 134 6.96 2.82 -5.09
C LEU A 134 6.86 3.92 -4.05
N THR A 135 6.52 5.11 -4.51
CA THR A 135 6.19 6.24 -3.65
C THR A 135 4.68 6.43 -3.65
N ILE A 136 4.08 6.41 -2.47
CA ILE A 136 2.66 6.62 -2.23
C ILE A 136 2.51 7.99 -1.57
N PHE A 137 1.89 8.91 -2.28
CA PHE A 137 1.55 10.23 -1.75
C PHE A 137 0.06 10.30 -1.51
N ILE A 138 -0.32 10.59 -0.28
CA ILE A 138 -1.69 10.85 0.11
C ILE A 138 -1.84 12.37 0.14
N GLU A 139 -2.76 12.89 -0.67
CA GLU A 139 -2.97 14.34 -0.83
C GLU A 139 -4.06 14.87 0.11
N ASP A 140 -5.13 14.10 0.30
CA ASP A 140 -6.29 14.46 1.11
C ASP A 140 -7.00 13.21 1.67
N ASN A 141 -7.87 13.42 2.65
CA ASN A 141 -8.72 12.40 3.26
C ASN A 141 -10.21 12.57 2.92
N GLN A 142 -11.05 11.62 3.34
CA GLN A 142 -12.47 11.56 2.95
C GLN A 142 -13.28 12.78 3.40
N SER A 143 -13.11 13.20 4.66
CA SER A 143 -13.92 14.25 5.28
C SER A 143 -13.26 15.63 5.30
N GLY A 144 -12.01 15.78 4.80
CA GLY A 144 -11.22 17.01 4.95
C GLY A 144 -10.76 17.25 6.39
N SER A 145 -10.49 16.17 7.12
CA SER A 145 -9.93 16.18 8.47
C SER A 145 -8.51 16.74 8.45
N GLU A 146 -8.05 17.28 9.57
CA GLU A 146 -6.69 17.84 9.67
C GLU A 146 -5.60 16.75 9.58
N LEU A 147 -5.93 15.52 9.98
CA LEU A 147 -5.02 14.38 9.98
C LEU A 147 -5.58 13.23 9.15
N THR A 148 -4.68 12.46 8.55
CA THR A 148 -5.03 11.28 7.76
C THR A 148 -4.54 10.02 8.46
N LYS A 149 -5.42 9.01 8.52
CA LYS A 149 -5.15 7.71 9.14
C LYS A 149 -5.23 6.58 8.13
N VAL A 150 -4.23 5.71 8.15
CA VAL A 150 -4.16 4.52 7.31
C VAL A 150 -3.93 3.31 8.20
N GLN A 151 -4.86 2.36 8.17
CA GLN A 151 -4.78 1.15 9.00
C GLN A 151 -4.02 0.03 8.29
N LYS A 152 -4.20 -0.11 6.97
CA LYS A 152 -3.62 -1.22 6.22
C LYS A 152 -3.29 -0.83 4.80
N ILE A 153 -2.10 -1.20 4.34
CA ILE A 153 -1.67 -1.11 2.95
C ILE A 153 -1.23 -2.51 2.50
N VAL A 154 -1.77 -2.96 1.37
CA VAL A 154 -1.38 -4.23 0.72
C VAL A 154 -1.07 -3.94 -0.74
N LEU A 155 0.08 -4.40 -1.20
CA LEU A 155 0.53 -4.24 -2.58
C LEU A 155 0.44 -5.60 -3.26
N CYS A 156 -0.49 -5.73 -4.21
CA CYS A 156 -0.72 -6.99 -4.92
C CYS A 156 -0.09 -6.91 -6.32
N GLY A 157 0.73 -7.90 -6.64
CA GLY A 157 1.42 -7.94 -7.92
C GLY A 157 2.14 -9.25 -8.17
N THR A 158 3.09 -9.21 -9.10
CA THR A 158 3.96 -10.33 -9.44
C THR A 158 5.41 -9.90 -9.50
N THR A 159 6.35 -10.82 -9.34
CA THR A 159 7.77 -10.54 -9.55
C THR A 159 8.15 -10.72 -11.02
N VAL A 160 9.14 -9.95 -11.48
CA VAL A 160 9.74 -10.16 -12.81
C VAL A 160 10.76 -11.30 -12.70
N GLU A 161 10.25 -12.54 -12.78
CA GLU A 161 11.03 -13.78 -12.97
C GLU A 161 12.23 -14.02 -12.05
N THR A 162 12.00 -14.74 -10.95
CA THR A 162 12.84 -15.89 -10.59
C THR A 162 11.93 -16.98 -10.03
N THR A 163 12.07 -18.18 -10.59
CA THR A 163 11.40 -19.40 -10.15
C THR A 163 11.75 -19.71 -8.70
N ASP A 164 10.93 -19.32 -7.73
CA ASP A 164 10.88 -19.99 -6.43
C ASP A 164 9.46 -19.97 -5.86
N MET A 165 8.68 -20.98 -6.25
CA MET A 165 7.37 -21.28 -5.69
C MET A 165 7.51 -21.97 -4.32
N LYS A 166 8.06 -21.28 -3.30
CA LYS A 166 8.11 -21.83 -1.92
C LYS A 166 7.00 -21.36 -0.98
N GLY A 167 6.03 -20.59 -1.47
CA GLY A 167 4.95 -20.03 -0.64
C GLY A 167 3.53 -20.51 -0.94
N LEU A 168 3.31 -21.42 -1.90
CA LEU A 168 1.96 -21.93 -2.21
C LEU A 168 1.48 -22.87 -1.09
N LYS A 169 0.94 -22.29 -0.01
CA LYS A 169 0.06 -23.04 0.90
C LYS A 169 -1.17 -23.44 0.09
N LYS A 170 -1.12 -24.71 -0.33
CA LYS A 170 -2.16 -25.49 -0.98
C LYS A 170 -3.48 -25.30 -0.22
N ILE A 171 -4.43 -24.60 -0.86
CA ILE A 171 -5.83 -24.67 -0.43
C ILE A 171 -6.32 -26.09 -0.74
N GLU A 172 -6.39 -26.93 0.29
CA GLU A 172 -7.09 -28.21 0.22
C GLU A 172 -8.59 -27.92 0.28
N ASP A 173 -9.22 -27.91 -0.90
CA ASP A 173 -10.67 -27.99 -1.04
C ASP A 173 -11.07 -29.47 -0.82
N GLY A 174 -11.51 -29.78 0.39
CA GLY A 174 -12.00 -31.08 0.80
C GLY A 174 -13.53 -31.13 0.73
N HIS A 175 -14.02 -32.03 -0.13
CA HIS A 175 -15.39 -32.50 -0.34
C HIS A 175 -16.39 -32.36 0.84
#